data_AF-A0A2W5Y9V8-F1
#
_entry.id   AF-A0A2W5Y9V8-F1
#
_cell.length_a   1.000
_cell.length_b   1.000
_cell.length_c   1.000
_cell.angle_alpha   90.00
_cell.angle_beta   90.00
_cell.angle_gamma   90.00
#
_symmetry.space_group_name_H-M   'P 1'
#
loop_
_entity.id
_entity.type
_entity.pdbx_description
1 polymer ?
#
loop_
_entity_poly.entity_id
_entity_poly.type
_entity_poly.pdbx_seq_one_letter_code
_entity_poly.pdbx_strand_id
1 'polypeptide(L)'
;MIAVVQIALGLLFWTGQADWLVPVHMTIGLLLVIDLWAAVAVGLRARVPIALAAVALVWSLVMPSFGLAQASLLPGAGHVLVQVAHLLVGLAAVGLIEALGGWSQRRAVLA
;
A
#
# COMPACT_ATOMS: atom_id res chain seq x y z
N MET A 1 -0.04 -10.46 6.86
CA MET A 1 -1.39 -10.37 7.47
C MET A 1 -2.06 -9.03 7.20
N ILE A 2 -1.37 -7.89 7.42
CA ILE A 2 -1.90 -6.53 7.15
C ILE A 2 -2.52 -6.40 5.74
N ALA A 3 -1.80 -6.82 4.69
CA ALA A 3 -2.30 -6.78 3.32
C ALA A 3 -3.63 -7.53 3.11
N VAL A 4 -3.75 -8.73 3.69
CA VAL A 4 -4.95 -9.56 3.58
C VAL A 4 -6.15 -8.87 4.26
N VAL A 5 -5.94 -8.30 5.44
CA VAL A 5 -6.98 -7.53 6.15
C VAL A 5 -7.42 -6.32 5.34
N GLN A 6 -6.48 -5.59 4.73
CA GLN A 6 -6.81 -4.44 3.89
C GLN A 6 -7.62 -4.82 2.67
N ILE A 7 -7.28 -5.92 1.99
CA ILE A 7 -8.03 -6.43 0.84
C ILE A 7 -9.43 -6.86 1.29
N ALA A 8 -9.55 -7.60 2.39
CA ALA A 8 -10.84 -8.07 2.90
C ALA A 8 -11.79 -6.90 3.25
N LEU A 9 -11.28 -5.89 3.97
CA LEU A 9 -12.05 -4.69 4.29
C LEU A 9 -12.41 -3.89 3.02
N GLY A 10 -11.46 -3.72 2.08
CA GLY A 10 -11.70 -3.02 0.83
C GLY A 10 -12.80 -3.68 -0.02
N LEU A 11 -12.80 -5.00 -0.13
CA LEU A 11 -13.85 -5.75 -0.82
C LEU A 11 -15.21 -5.64 -0.12
N LEU A 12 -15.21 -5.62 1.22
CA LEU A 12 -16.44 -5.43 2.00
C LEU A 12 -17.08 -4.06 1.68
N PHE A 13 -16.29 -2.97 1.71
CA PHE A 13 -16.78 -1.63 1.38
C PHE A 13 -17.16 -1.48 -0.09
N TRP A 14 -16.42 -2.12 -1.00
CA TRP A 14 -16.76 -2.13 -2.42
C TRP A 14 -18.20 -2.61 -2.64
N THR A 15 -18.62 -3.64 -1.90
CA THR A 15 -19.98 -4.17 -1.96
C THR A 15 -21.02 -3.37 -1.17
N GLY A 16 -20.66 -2.19 -0.64
CA GLY A 16 -21.54 -1.34 0.15
C GLY A 16 -21.84 -1.89 1.55
N GLN A 17 -20.93 -2.69 2.10
CA GLN A 17 -21.10 -3.33 3.40
C GLN A 17 -20.14 -2.75 4.43
N ALA A 18 -20.63 -2.60 5.67
CA ALA A 18 -19.83 -2.26 6.85
C ALA A 18 -19.00 -0.96 6.76
N ASP A 19 -19.53 0.09 6.13
CA ASP A 19 -18.87 1.40 5.99
C ASP A 19 -18.39 2.01 7.34
N TRP A 20 -19.01 1.63 8.46
CA TRP A 20 -18.59 2.02 9.80
C TRP A 20 -17.18 1.53 10.17
N LEU A 21 -16.62 0.56 9.43
CA LEU A 21 -15.24 0.07 9.56
C LEU A 21 -14.23 0.81 8.66
N VAL A 22 -14.65 1.78 7.85
CA VAL A 22 -13.73 2.59 7.03
C VAL A 22 -12.60 3.22 7.87
N PRO A 23 -12.86 3.79 9.07
CA PRO A 23 -11.77 4.31 9.91
C PRO A 23 -10.73 3.23 10.26
N VAL A 24 -11.15 1.99 10.51
CA VAL A 24 -10.25 0.86 10.80
C VAL A 24 -9.36 0.55 9.60
N HIS A 25 -9.95 0.48 8.40
CA HIS A 25 -9.19 0.27 7.17
C HIS A 25 -8.18 1.40 6.90
N MET A 26 -8.56 2.65 7.18
CA MET A 26 -7.65 3.80 7.05
C MET A 26 -6.49 3.69 8.04
N THR A 27 -6.77 3.37 9.31
CA THR A 27 -5.72 3.19 10.34
C THR A 27 -4.75 2.07 9.97
N ILE A 28 -5.25 0.91 9.54
CA ILE A 28 -4.41 -0.21 9.11
C ILE A 28 -3.65 0.15 7.83
N GLY A 29 -4.25 0.94 6.92
CA GLY A 29 -3.57 1.48 5.75
C GLY A 29 -2.40 2.39 6.10
N LEU A 30 -2.50 3.19 7.16
CA LEU A 30 -1.38 3.98 7.69
C LEU A 30 -0.29 3.09 8.30
N LEU A 31 -0.65 1.98 8.96
CA LEU A 31 0.34 1.00 9.41
C LEU A 31 1.09 0.37 8.24
N LEU A 32 0.43 0.14 7.09
CA LEU A 32 1.10 -0.31 5.86
C LEU A 32 2.08 0.74 5.31
N VAL A 33 1.75 2.04 5.40
CA VAL A 33 2.68 3.13 5.04
C VAL A 33 3.93 3.08 5.93
N ILE A 34 3.75 2.89 7.24
CA ILE A 34 4.85 2.77 8.20
C ILE A 34 5.72 1.55 7.88
N ASP A 35 5.10 0.41 7.54
CA ASP A 35 5.82 -0.80 7.12
C ASP A 35 6.64 -0.57 5.84
N LEU A 36 6.09 0.18 4.88
CA LEU A 36 6.82 0.59 3.67
C LEU A 36 8.02 1.50 3.99
N TRP A 37 7.88 2.45 4.92
CA TRP A 37 9.02 3.26 5.38
C TRP A 37 10.09 2.43 6.09
N ALA A 38 9.68 1.47 6.92
CA ALA A 38 10.61 0.53 7.56
C ALA A 38 11.37 -0.30 6.52
N ALA A 39 10.66 -0.83 5.50
CA ALA A 39 11.25 -1.55 4.39
C ALA A 39 12.25 -0.69 3.59
N VAL A 40 11.94 0.58 3.37
CA VAL A 40 12.88 1.55 2.74
C VAL A 40 14.13 1.71 3.60
N ALA A 41 14.00 1.94 4.91
CA ALA A 41 15.14 2.14 5.79
C ALA A 41 16.05 0.90 5.85
N VAL A 42 15.46 -0.30 5.96
CA VAL A 42 16.20 -1.57 5.92
C VAL A 42 16.85 -1.78 4.55
N GLY A 43 16.11 -1.54 3.47
CA GLY A 43 16.62 -1.65 2.11
C GLY A 43 17.81 -0.73 1.83
N LEU A 44 17.74 0.53 2.26
CA LEU A 44 18.84 1.49 2.11
C LEU A 44 20.10 1.04 2.87
N ARG A 45 19.96 0.48 4.07
CA ARG A 45 21.10 -0.12 4.81
C ARG A 45 21.69 -1.32 4.06
N ALA A 46 20.85 -2.11 3.41
CA ALA A 46 21.29 -3.19 2.53
C ALA A 46 21.89 -2.68 1.20
N ARG A 47 21.78 -1.37 0.90
CA ARG A 47 22.14 -0.66 -0.35
C ARG A 47 21.32 -1.06 -1.58
N VAL A 48 20.01 -1.21 -1.43
CA VAL A 48 19.06 -1.36 -2.56
C VAL A 48 19.27 -0.24 -3.59
N PRO A 49 18.89 -0.46 -4.86
CA PRO A 49 18.90 0.61 -5.85
C PRO A 49 18.12 1.82 -5.35
N ILE A 50 18.73 3.02 -5.39
CA ILE A 50 18.10 4.26 -4.91
C ILE A 50 16.77 4.54 -5.62
N ALA A 51 16.67 4.20 -6.91
CA ALA A 51 15.43 4.31 -7.66
C ALA A 51 14.27 3.52 -7.03
N LEU A 52 14.53 2.29 -6.54
CA LEU A 52 13.50 1.47 -5.89
C LEU A 52 13.06 2.10 -4.56
N ALA A 53 14.01 2.60 -3.76
CA ALA A 53 13.71 3.28 -2.51
C ALA A 53 12.92 4.58 -2.73
N ALA A 54 13.27 5.34 -3.77
CA ALA A 54 12.58 6.57 -4.15
C ALA A 54 11.14 6.30 -4.62
N VAL A 55 10.93 5.28 -5.46
CA VAL A 55 9.58 4.86 -5.88
C VAL A 55 8.76 4.47 -4.66
N ALA A 56 9.30 3.68 -3.73
CA ALA A 56 8.61 3.31 -2.50
C ALA A 56 8.22 4.51 -1.63
N LEU A 57 9.12 5.48 -1.46
CA LEU A 57 8.82 6.70 -0.71
C LEU A 57 7.74 7.54 -1.40
N VAL A 58 7.79 7.73 -2.72
CA VAL A 58 6.74 8.45 -3.45
C VAL A 58 5.41 7.71 -3.33
N TRP A 59 5.42 6.39 -3.50
CA TRP A 59 4.22 5.56 -3.41
C TRP A 59 3.56 5.60 -2.02
N SER A 60 4.37 5.75 -0.97
CA SER A 60 3.90 5.90 0.42
C SER A 60 3.03 7.14 0.63
N LEU A 61 3.15 8.15 -0.24
CA LEU A 61 2.29 9.34 -0.24
C LEU A 61 1.14 9.20 -1.22
N VAL A 62 1.41 8.66 -2.42
CA VAL A 62 0.39 8.48 -3.47
C VAL A 62 -0.76 7.60 -2.97
N MET A 63 -0.45 6.47 -2.33
CA MET A 63 -1.47 5.52 -1.85
C MET A 63 -2.49 6.15 -0.89
N PRO A 64 -2.10 6.75 0.26
CA PRO A 64 -3.06 7.34 1.18
C PRO A 64 -3.76 8.55 0.58
N SER A 65 -3.08 9.40 -0.20
CA SER A 65 -3.73 10.54 -0.86
C SER A 65 -4.81 10.09 -1.85
N PHE A 66 -4.54 9.04 -2.64
CA PHE A 66 -5.52 8.47 -3.55
C PHE A 66 -6.70 7.84 -2.80
N GLY A 67 -6.44 7.11 -1.71
CA GLY A 67 -7.49 6.55 -0.86
C GLY A 67 -8.40 7.59 -0.21
N LEU A 68 -7.83 8.69 0.28
CA LEU A 68 -8.60 9.81 0.86
C LEU A 68 -9.49 10.50 -0.18
N ALA A 69 -9.02 10.59 -1.43
CA ALA A 69 -9.79 11.17 -2.53
C ALA A 69 -10.80 10.19 -3.13
N GLN A 70 -10.68 8.89 -2.90
CA GLN A 70 -11.44 7.84 -3.61
C GLN A 70 -12.94 8.16 -3.68
N ALA A 71 -13.57 8.46 -2.55
CA ALA A 71 -15.03 8.64 -2.45
C ALA A 71 -15.58 9.79 -3.31
N SER A 72 -14.75 10.78 -3.68
CA SER A 72 -15.15 11.92 -4.51
C SER A 72 -14.76 11.77 -5.99
N LEU A 73 -13.99 10.74 -6.34
CA LEU A 73 -13.53 10.49 -7.70
C LEU A 73 -14.56 9.65 -8.48
N LEU A 74 -14.96 10.17 -9.65
CA LEU A 74 -15.86 9.51 -10.61
C LEU A 74 -17.10 8.85 -9.95
N PRO A 75 -17.92 9.59 -9.18
CA PRO A 75 -19.10 9.01 -8.53
C PRO A 75 -20.08 8.41 -9.54
N GLY A 76 -20.86 7.41 -9.11
CA GLY A 76 -21.80 6.68 -9.95
C GLY A 76 -21.16 5.47 -10.66
N ALA A 77 -21.59 5.16 -11.88
CA ALA A 77 -21.16 3.94 -12.59
C ALA A 77 -19.65 3.88 -12.86
N GLY A 78 -18.98 5.04 -13.00
CA GLY A 78 -17.53 5.12 -13.22
C GLY A 78 -16.69 4.80 -11.97
N HIS A 79 -17.30 4.78 -10.78
CA HIS A 79 -16.58 4.69 -9.51
C HIS A 79 -15.85 3.36 -9.35
N VAL A 80 -16.35 2.30 -10.00
CA VAL A 80 -15.71 0.98 -10.03
C VAL A 80 -14.27 1.05 -10.53
N LEU A 81 -13.96 1.95 -11.48
CA LEU A 81 -12.59 2.11 -11.99
C LEU A 81 -11.66 2.69 -10.91
N VAL A 82 -12.16 3.59 -10.07
CA VAL A 82 -11.40 4.17 -8.95
C VAL A 82 -11.15 3.09 -7.89
N GLN A 83 -12.15 2.26 -7.60
CA GLN A 83 -12.02 1.14 -6.66
C GLN A 83 -10.99 0.10 -7.14
N VAL A 84 -11.02 -0.29 -8.42
CA VAL A 84 -9.99 -1.16 -9.04
C VAL A 84 -8.61 -0.51 -8.94
N ALA A 85 -8.50 0.77 -9.31
CA ALA A 85 -7.24 1.49 -9.26
C ALA A 85 -6.69 1.55 -7.82
N HIS A 86 -7.54 1.76 -6.82
CA HIS A 86 -7.12 1.83 -5.43
C HIS A 86 -6.59 0.49 -4.93
N LEU A 87 -7.29 -0.60 -5.27
CA LEU A 87 -6.82 -1.96 -4.99
C LEU A 87 -5.43 -2.20 -5.61
N LEU A 88 -5.23 -1.85 -6.88
CA LEU A 88 -3.93 -2.01 -7.56
C LEU A 88 -2.84 -1.14 -6.92
N VAL A 89 -3.16 0.09 -6.50
CA VAL A 89 -2.23 0.98 -5.79
C VAL A 89 -1.82 0.37 -4.45
N GLY A 90 -2.76 -0.19 -3.69
CA GLY A 90 -2.48 -0.90 -2.46
C GLY A 90 -1.62 -2.16 -2.66
N LEU A 91 -1.92 -2.96 -3.68
CA LEU A 91 -1.12 -4.14 -4.04
C LEU A 91 0.30 -3.77 -4.47
N ALA A 92 0.47 -2.67 -5.20
CA ALA A 92 1.79 -2.16 -5.56
C ALA A 92 2.59 -1.74 -4.31
N ALA A 93 1.95 -1.14 -3.30
CA ALA A 93 2.62 -0.84 -2.03
C ALA A 93 3.13 -2.10 -1.34
N VAL A 94 2.34 -3.18 -1.30
CA VAL A 94 2.75 -4.48 -0.76
C VAL A 94 3.92 -5.06 -1.55
N GLY A 95 3.84 -5.05 -2.89
CA GLY A 95 4.93 -5.52 -3.74
C GLY A 95 6.25 -4.74 -3.53
N LEU A 96 6.18 -3.44 -3.26
CA LEU A 96 7.35 -2.62 -2.94
C LEU A 96 7.98 -3.02 -1.59
N ILE A 97 7.16 -3.32 -0.57
CA ILE A 97 7.64 -3.85 0.73
C ILE A 97 8.39 -5.17 0.50
N GLU A 98 7.79 -6.09 -0.24
CA GLU A 98 8.39 -7.41 -0.52
C GLU A 98 9.68 -7.29 -1.34
N ALA A 99 9.70 -6.41 -2.35
CA ALA A 99 10.89 -6.19 -3.17
C ALA A 99 12.07 -5.66 -2.34
N LEU A 100 11.84 -4.67 -1.47
CA LEU A 100 12.85 -4.10 -0.57
C LEU A 100 13.33 -5.13 0.47
N GLY A 101 12.39 -5.88 1.07
CA GLY A 101 12.70 -6.93 2.05
C GLY A 101 13.51 -8.08 1.45
N GLY A 102 13.09 -8.60 0.29
CA GLY A 102 13.77 -9.69 -0.40
C GLY A 102 15.18 -9.31 -0.88
N TRP A 103 15.39 -8.06 -1.28
CA TRP A 103 16.73 -7.56 -1.63
C TRP A 103 17.66 -7.52 -0.40
N SER A 104 17.12 -7.09 0.73
CA SER A 104 17.86 -7.02 2.01
C SER A 104 18.29 -8.40 2.51
N GLN A 105 17.40 -9.39 2.41
CA GLN A 105 17.70 -10.78 2.78
C GLN A 105 18.80 -11.39 1.90
N ARG A 106 18.74 -11.17 0.57
CA ARG A 106 19.77 -11.67 -0.36
C ARG A 106 21.16 -11.09 -0.05
N ARG A 107 21.24 -9.82 0.32
CA ARG A 107 22.50 -9.17 0.73
C ARG A 107 23.06 -9.77 2.01
N ALA A 108 22.21 -10.06 3.00
CA ALA A 108 22.64 -10.63 4.28
C ALA A 108 23.25 -12.04 4.13
N VAL A 109 22.81 -12.82 3.13
CA VAL A 109 23.37 -14.15 2.83
C VAL A 109 24.73 -14.08 2.12
N LEU A 110 25.03 -12.98 1.43
CA LEU A 110 26.24 -12.81 0.63
C LEU A 110 27.38 -12.06 1.36
N ALA A 111 27.12 -11.58 2.58
CA ALA A 111 28.08 -10.84 3.41
C ALA A 111 28.70 -11.76 4.47
#